data_AF-A0A968CRC9-F1
#
_entry.id   AF-A0A968CRC9-F1
#
_cell.length_a   1.000
_cell.length_b   1.000
_cell.length_c   1.000
_cell.angle_alpha   90.00
_cell.angle_beta   90.00
_cell.angle_gamma   90.00
#
_symmetry.space_group_name_H-M   'P 1'
#
loop_
_entity.id
_entity.type
_entity.pdbx_description
1 polymer ?
#
loop_
_entity_poly.entity_id
_entity_poly.type
_entity_poly.pdbx_seq_one_letter_code
_entity_poly.pdbx_strand_id
1 'polypeptide(L)' 'LEMGLHISFTANITYKNFRRLDVVQTVPLDRILLETDSPYMAPEPHRKKRNEPAYVTYVA' A
#
# COMPACT_ATOMS: atom_id res chain seq x y z
N LEU A 1 -1.19 4.53 16.85
CA LEU A 1 -0.73 5.89 16.44
C LEU A 1 0.00 6.64 17.56
N GLU A 2 -0.18 6.27 18.83
CA GLU A 2 0.39 6.96 20.00
C GLU A 2 1.92 6.99 20.05
N MET A 3 2.59 6.01 19.43
CA MET A 3 4.06 5.93 19.38
C MET A 3 4.72 6.93 18.41
N GLY A 4 3.95 7.78 17.71
CA GLY A 4 4.50 8.76 16.77
C GLY A 4 5.10 8.16 15.49
N LEU A 5 4.84 6.89 15.20
CA LEU A 5 5.33 6.21 14.00
C LEU A 5 4.50 6.55 12.76
N HIS A 6 5.11 6.36 11.59
CA HIS A 6 4.44 6.35 10.29
C HIS A 6 4.00 4.93 9.94
N ILE A 7 2.95 4.81 9.13
CA ILE A 7 2.40 3.53 8.68
C ILE A 7 2.51 3.48 7.16
N SER A 8 3.22 2.46 6.67
CA SER A 8 3.38 2.20 5.24
C SER A 8 2.30 1.26 4.72
N PHE A 9 1.80 1.53 3.52
CA PHE A 9 0.87 0.65 2.80
C PHE A 9 1.50 0.19 1.48
N THR A 10 1.43 -1.12 1.26
CA THR A 10 1.87 -1.75 0.00
C THR A 10 0.72 -1.81 -1.00
N ALA A 11 1.00 -2.40 -2.16
CA ALA A 11 0.02 -2.71 -3.19
C ALA A 11 -1.17 -3.59 -2.76
N ASN A 12 -1.17 -4.22 -1.57
CA ASN A 12 -2.31 -5.01 -1.11
C ASN A 12 -3.61 -4.19 -0.99
N ILE A 13 -3.53 -2.89 -0.74
CA ILE A 13 -4.68 -2.00 -0.68
C ILE A 13 -5.44 -1.91 -2.00
N THR A 14 -4.77 -2.23 -3.12
CA THR A 14 -5.37 -2.26 -4.47
C THR A 14 -6.13 -3.56 -4.75
N TYR A 15 -6.01 -4.58 -3.89
CA TYR A 15 -6.59 -5.89 -4.14
C TYR A 15 -8.08 -5.92 -3.84
N LYS A 16 -8.86 -6.57 -4.71
CA LYS A 16 -10.33 -6.72 -4.53
C LYS A 16 -10.76 -7.33 -3.19
N ASN A 17 -9.89 -8.14 -2.57
CA ASN A 17 -10.18 -8.82 -1.29
C ASN A 17 -9.57 -8.11 -0.07
N PHE A 18 -9.05 -6.90 -0.22
CA PHE A 18 -8.54 -6.14 0.92
C PHE A 18 -9.70 -5.65 1.78
N ARG A 19 -9.85 -6.25 2.97
CA ARG A 19 -11.00 -6.00 3.87
C ARG A 19 -10.72 -4.98 4.98
N ARG A 20 -9.55 -4.34 4.96
CA ARG A 20 -9.08 -3.46 6.05
C ARG A 20 -8.94 -2.00 5.63
N LEU A 21 -9.88 -1.54 4.81
CA LEU A 21 -9.94 -0.13 4.37
C LEU A 21 -10.14 0.83 5.55
N ASP A 22 -10.81 0.37 6.61
CA ASP A 22 -10.96 1.08 7.89
C ASP A 22 -9.60 1.45 8.48
N VAL A 23 -8.60 0.56 8.40
CA VAL A 23 -7.25 0.85 8.90
C VAL A 23 -6.65 2.02 8.12
N VAL A 24 -6.71 2.00 6.79
CA VAL A 24 -6.19 3.08 5.94
C VAL A 24 -6.85 4.42 6.29
N GLN A 25 -8.18 4.42 6.47
CA GLN A 25 -8.95 5.62 6.79
C GLN A 25 -8.67 6.19 8.19
N THR A 26 -8.17 5.38 9.11
CA THR A 26 -7.85 5.84 10.49
C THR A 26 -6.45 6.44 10.62
N VAL A 27 -5.57 6.26 9.63
CA VAL A 27 -4.22 6.84 9.67
C VAL A 27 -4.27 8.28 9.16
N PRO A 28 -3.78 9.27 9.94
CA PRO A 28 -3.61 10.64 9.46
C PRO A 28 -2.74 10.70 8.21
N LEU A 29 -3.12 11.51 7.22
CA LEU A 29 -2.45 11.55 5.91
C LEU A 29 -0.95 11.90 6.02
N ASP A 30 -0.58 12.75 6.97
CA ASP A 30 0.81 13.13 7.27
C ASP A 30 1.64 11.98 7.90
N ARG A 31 1.00 10.85 8.23
CA ARG A 31 1.63 9.65 8.77
C ARG A 31 1.53 8.44 7.84
N ILE A 32 1.01 8.63 6.62
CA ILE A 32 0.94 7.59 5.61
C ILE A 32 2.22 7.59 4.78
N LEU A 33 2.79 6.41 4.59
CA LEU A 33 3.83 6.15 3.59
C LEU A 33 3.29 5.18 2.54
N LEU A 34 3.80 5.31 1.32
CA LEU A 34 3.49 4.40 0.21
C LEU A 34 4.74 3.59 -0.13
N GLU A 35 4.56 2.30 -0.36
CA GLU A 35 5.64 1.43 -0.81
C GLU A 35 5.14 0.39 -1.80
N THR A 36 6.08 -0.27 -2.49
CA THR A 36 5.74 -1.35 -3.44
C THR A 36 6.01 -2.74 -2.88
N ASP A 37 7.00 -2.89 -1.99
CA ASP A 37 7.58 -4.19 -1.64
C ASP A 37 8.14 -4.97 -2.86
N SER A 38 8.66 -4.23 -3.84
CA SER A 38 9.27 -4.84 -5.03
C SER A 38 10.46 -5.74 -4.64
N PRO A 39 10.58 -6.96 -5.22
CA PRO A 39 9.90 -7.46 -6.43
C PRO A 39 8.54 -8.14 -6.21
N TYR A 40 7.99 -8.10 -5.00
CA TYR A 40 6.78 -8.81 -4.59
C TYR A 40 5.53 -7.95 -4.67
N MET A 41 4.35 -8.57 -4.51
CA MET A 41 3.09 -7.86 -4.32
C MET A 41 2.75 -6.84 -5.41
N ALA A 42 2.82 -7.20 -6.69
CA ALA A 42 2.42 -6.27 -7.75
C ALA A 42 0.96 -5.79 -7.59
N PRO A 43 0.68 -4.46 -7.70
CA PRO A 43 -0.66 -3.89 -7.57
C PRO A 43 -1.57 -4.27 -8.74
N GLU A 44 -2.87 -4.04 -8.61
CA GLU A 44 -3.78 -4.08 -9.77
C GLU A 44 -3.45 -2.91 -10.73
N PRO A 45 -3.40 -3.11 -12.06
CA PRO A 45 -3.76 -4.32 -12.84
C PRO A 45 -2.59 -5.30 -13.11
N HIS A 46 -1.43 -5.12 -12.46
CA HIS A 46 -0.20 -5.90 -12.70
C HIS A 46 -0.06 -7.15 -11.84
N ARG A 47 -1.15 -7.61 -11.21
CA ARG A 47 -1.15 -8.80 -10.34
C ARG A 47 -0.48 -10.00 -10.98
N LYS A 48 0.20 -10.80 -10.14
CA LYS A 48 0.91 -12.04 -10.53
C LYS A 48 2.10 -11.81 -11.48
N LYS A 49 2.50 -10.56 -11.73
CA LYS A 49 3.77 -10.20 -12.37
C LYS A 49 4.79 -9.76 -11.31
N ARG A 50 6.05 -9.61 -11.72
CA ARG A 50 7.08 -8.96 -10.90
C ARG A 50 6.66 -7.52 -10.61
N ASN A 51 6.77 -7.11 -9.36
CA ASN A 51 6.55 -5.72 -8.97
C ASN A 51 7.82 -4.90 -9.21
N GLU A 52 7.63 -3.60 -9.44
CA GLU A 52 8.70 -2.65 -9.69
C GLU A 52 8.46 -1.35 -8.90
N PRO A 53 9.52 -0.65 -8.47
CA PRO A 53 9.37 0.62 -7.75
C PRO A 53 8.49 1.65 -8.47
N ALA A 54 8.49 1.63 -9.81
CA ALA A 54 7.65 2.50 -10.63
C ALA A 54 6.13 2.30 -10.41
N TYR A 55 5.71 1.13 -9.91
CA TYR A 55 4.31 0.84 -9.64
C TYR A 55 3.78 1.47 -8.34
N VAL A 56 4.59 2.25 -7.61
CA VAL A 56 4.14 3.01 -6.42
C VAL A 56 2.96 3.94 -6.75
N THR A 57 2.89 4.42 -7.99
CA THR A 57 1.79 5.28 -8.49
C THR A 57 0.42 4.60 -8.50
N TYR A 58 0.37 3.26 -8.53
CA TYR A 58 -0.88 2.51 -8.40
C TYR A 58 -1.35 2.35 -6.95
N VAL A 59 -0.51 2.72 -5.98
CA VAL A 59 -0.78 2.64 -4.54
C VAL A 59 -1.18 4.02 -3.97
N ALA A 60 -1.00 5.10 -4.75
CA ALA A 60 -1.22 6.49 -4.35
C ALA A 60 -2.68 6.96 -4.45
#